data_AF-A0A439NYU2-F1
#
_entry.id   AF-A0A439NYU2-F1
#
_cell.length_a   1.000
_cell.length_b   1.000
_cell.length_c   1.000
_cell.angle_alpha   90.00
_cell.angle_beta   90.00
_cell.angle_gamma   90.00
#
_symmetry.space_group_name_H-M   'P 1'
#
loop_
_entity.id
_entity.type
_entity.pdbx_description
1 polymer ?
#
loop_
_entity_poly.entity_id
_entity_poly.type
_entity_poly.pdbx_seq_one_letter_code
_entity_poly.pdbx_strand_id
1 'polypeptide(L)'
;MTTRVGTLLVVLAYSAAVSGFPGDANAQVGAAIGIIGGSALLHKAGDEFRQSIDHARAAASSILVQANDLAKQRLDQIDEIANRTIDDMVGKSEAAATRILEDATKKVNDLEDKIVADVGRVMWKAECAGKRFVTTDLGTAIGGLGKVLGTNEIQLEPPVRVLKTPAWYTGCLWRCDPYLVTVNDEFGETYKTVKRLMEGAIADDQVTDDTPADNIVRTYEYLSTFAKRASCFYEGTEERYNRDSIDYQYKAHQWNNVVNVRL
;
A
#
# COMPACT_ATOMS: atom_id res chain seq x y z
N MET A 1 -2.46 -52.45 -26.31
CA MET A 1 -2.75 -51.81 -25.00
C MET A 1 -1.64 -50.80 -24.72
N THR A 2 -1.84 -49.55 -25.13
CA THR A 2 -0.80 -48.51 -25.18
C THR A 2 -1.43 -47.18 -24.74
N THR A 3 -1.47 -46.95 -23.42
CA THR A 3 -1.94 -45.69 -22.83
C THR A 3 -1.25 -45.46 -21.48
N ARG A 4 0.06 -45.17 -21.51
CA ARG A 4 0.80 -44.68 -20.32
C ARG A 4 1.84 -43.59 -20.61
N VAL A 5 1.80 -42.95 -21.77
CA VAL A 5 2.80 -41.93 -22.16
C VAL A 5 2.22 -40.50 -22.14
N GLY A 6 0.89 -40.33 -22.03
CA GLY A 6 0.25 -39.01 -22.10
C GLY A 6 0.39 -38.12 -20.86
N THR A 7 0.42 -38.70 -19.65
CA THR A 7 0.33 -37.91 -18.41
C THR A 7 1.67 -37.32 -17.95
N LEU A 8 2.79 -37.88 -18.40
CA LEU A 8 4.14 -37.40 -18.01
C LEU A 8 4.59 -36.20 -18.85
N LEU A 9 4.02 -36.00 -20.05
CA LEU A 9 4.36 -34.88 -20.93
C LEU A 9 3.67 -33.56 -20.54
N VAL A 10 2.53 -33.61 -19.84
CA VAL A 10 1.82 -32.40 -19.40
C VAL A 10 2.50 -31.76 -18.17
N VAL A 11 3.11 -32.56 -17.30
CA VAL A 11 3.85 -32.07 -16.12
C VAL A 11 5.18 -31.41 -16.53
N LEU A 12 5.84 -31.91 -17.59
CA LEU A 12 7.09 -31.33 -18.09
C LEU A 12 6.90 -30.09 -18.96
N ALA A 13 5.77 -29.95 -19.65
CA ALA A 13 5.48 -28.74 -20.45
C ALA A 13 5.13 -27.51 -19.58
N TYR A 14 4.55 -27.70 -18.39
CA TYR A 14 4.30 -26.60 -17.45
C TYR A 14 5.57 -26.10 -16.75
N SER A 15 6.62 -26.94 -16.71
CA SER A 15 7.90 -26.61 -16.06
C SER A 15 8.77 -25.66 -16.90
N ALA A 16 8.52 -25.57 -18.22
CA ALA A 16 9.36 -24.81 -19.15
C ALA A 16 8.77 -23.45 -19.57
N ALA A 17 7.55 -23.11 -19.14
CA ALA A 17 6.91 -21.84 -19.45
C ALA A 17 7.06 -20.78 -18.34
N VAL A 18 7.71 -21.11 -17.22
CA VAL A 18 7.92 -20.19 -16.07
C VAL A 18 9.32 -19.55 -16.08
N SER A 19 10.15 -19.85 -17.09
CA SER A 19 11.44 -19.19 -17.29
C SER A 19 11.29 -18.01 -18.26
N GLY A 20 10.80 -16.88 -17.75
CA GLY A 20 10.78 -15.64 -18.50
C GLY A 20 9.69 -14.71 -17.96
N PHE A 21 10.12 -13.54 -17.47
CA PHE A 21 9.35 -12.50 -16.77
C PHE A 21 9.25 -12.69 -15.24
N PRO A 22 9.54 -11.64 -14.45
CA PRO A 22 9.33 -11.63 -13.00
C PRO A 22 7.82 -11.58 -12.74
N GLY A 23 7.14 -12.69 -12.96
CA GLY A 23 5.71 -12.86 -12.76
C GLY A 23 5.43 -13.07 -11.28
N ASP A 24 4.65 -12.15 -10.72
CA ASP A 24 4.22 -12.02 -9.32
C ASP A 24 4.20 -13.32 -8.53
N ALA A 25 4.87 -13.30 -7.36
CA ALA A 25 4.76 -14.36 -6.35
C ALA A 25 3.29 -14.71 -6.05
N ASN A 26 2.38 -13.74 -6.16
CA ASN A 26 0.94 -13.94 -6.00
C ASN A 26 0.33 -14.88 -7.04
N ALA A 27 0.75 -14.78 -8.30
CA ALA A 27 0.30 -15.66 -9.38
C ALA A 27 0.81 -17.09 -9.16
N GLN A 28 2.02 -17.24 -8.61
CA GLN A 28 2.62 -18.54 -8.32
C GLN A 28 1.97 -19.22 -7.11
N VAL A 29 1.66 -18.47 -6.04
CA VAL A 29 0.83 -18.94 -4.92
C VAL A 29 -0.59 -19.29 -5.44
N GLY A 30 -1.11 -18.52 -6.40
CA GLY A 30 -2.31 -18.79 -7.22
C GLY A 30 -2.36 -20.22 -7.72
N ALA A 31 -1.38 -20.53 -8.55
CA ALA A 31 -1.25 -21.82 -9.20
C ALA A 31 -1.03 -22.97 -8.19
N ALA A 32 -0.20 -22.77 -7.16
CA ALA A 32 0.08 -23.79 -6.16
C ALA A 32 -1.17 -24.25 -5.39
N ILE A 33 -2.05 -23.31 -5.00
CA ILE A 33 -3.30 -23.63 -4.31
C ILE A 33 -4.29 -24.36 -5.23
N GLY A 34 -4.34 -23.98 -6.51
CA GLY A 34 -5.18 -24.65 -7.50
C GLY A 34 -4.79 -26.13 -7.72
N ILE A 35 -3.50 -26.45 -7.64
CA ILE A 35 -2.98 -27.82 -7.82
C ILE A 35 -3.36 -28.74 -6.64
N ILE A 36 -3.50 -28.20 -5.42
CA ILE A 36 -3.79 -28.98 -4.21
C ILE A 36 -5.28 -29.38 -4.13
N GLY A 37 -6.15 -28.82 -4.98
CA GLY A 37 -7.59 -29.12 -4.99
C GLY A 37 -8.33 -28.34 -3.91
N GLY A 38 -8.22 -27.01 -3.96
CA GLY A 38 -8.52 -26.09 -2.84
C GLY A 38 -9.91 -26.19 -2.22
N SER A 39 -9.93 -26.32 -0.89
CA SER A 39 -11.11 -26.01 -0.06
C SER A 39 -11.20 -24.51 0.21
N ALA A 40 -12.36 -24.07 0.72
CA ALA A 40 -12.59 -22.68 1.12
C ALA A 40 -11.56 -22.17 2.16
N LEU A 41 -11.04 -23.05 3.03
CA LEU A 41 -10.05 -22.68 4.05
C LEU A 41 -8.66 -22.46 3.44
N LEU A 42 -8.25 -23.32 2.50
CA LEU A 42 -6.97 -23.16 1.80
C LEU A 42 -6.98 -21.92 0.90
N HIS A 43 -8.10 -21.65 0.23
CA HIS A 43 -8.27 -20.41 -0.55
C HIS A 43 -8.16 -19.17 0.33
N LYS A 44 -8.85 -19.14 1.47
CA LYS A 44 -8.79 -18.01 2.41
C LYS A 44 -7.37 -17.77 2.94
N ALA A 45 -6.69 -18.81 3.41
CA ALA A 45 -5.31 -18.70 3.90
C ALA A 45 -4.35 -18.22 2.78
N GLY A 46 -4.59 -18.66 1.55
CA GLY A 46 -3.87 -18.20 0.37
C GLY A 46 -4.08 -16.73 0.07
N ASP A 47 -5.32 -16.24 0.17
CA ASP A 47 -5.67 -14.85 -0.07
C ASP A 47 -5.07 -13.94 1.01
N GLU A 48 -5.12 -14.36 2.28
CA GLU A 48 -4.46 -13.66 3.39
C GLU A 48 -2.93 -13.58 3.18
N PHE A 49 -2.31 -14.67 2.72
CA PHE A 49 -0.88 -14.70 2.42
C PHE A 49 -0.52 -13.75 1.26
N ARG A 50 -1.29 -13.77 0.16
CA ARG A 50 -1.09 -12.85 -0.98
C ARG A 50 -1.23 -11.40 -0.56
N GLN A 51 -2.27 -11.09 0.23
CA GLN A 51 -2.50 -9.75 0.75
C GLN A 51 -1.30 -9.26 1.57
N SER A 52 -0.74 -10.14 2.42
CA SER A 52 0.44 -9.83 3.24
C SER A 52 1.68 -9.58 2.38
N ILE A 53 1.90 -10.39 1.33
CA ILE A 53 3.01 -10.19 0.37
C ILE A 53 2.88 -8.83 -0.32
N ASP A 54 1.69 -8.49 -0.83
CA ASP A 54 1.49 -7.22 -1.54
C ASP A 54 1.71 -6.02 -0.62
N HIS A 55 1.26 -6.12 0.63
CA HIS A 55 1.45 -5.06 1.60
C HIS A 55 2.93 -4.89 1.96
N ALA A 56 3.65 -6.00 2.18
CA ALA A 56 5.11 -5.98 2.40
C ALA A 56 5.88 -5.45 1.18
N ARG A 57 5.46 -5.77 -0.04
CA ARG A 57 6.07 -5.25 -1.28
C ARG A 57 5.81 -3.77 -1.48
N ALA A 58 4.60 -3.28 -1.16
CA ALA A 58 4.31 -1.85 -1.16
C ALA A 58 5.20 -1.11 -0.15
N ALA A 59 5.32 -1.67 1.06
CA ALA A 59 6.24 -1.15 2.08
C ALA A 59 7.69 -1.09 1.59
N ALA A 60 8.19 -2.16 0.95
CA ALA A 60 9.55 -2.20 0.43
C ALA A 60 9.75 -1.24 -0.76
N SER A 61 8.74 -1.09 -1.62
CA SER A 61 8.76 -0.15 -2.75
C SER A 61 8.84 1.30 -2.29
N SER A 62 8.26 1.62 -1.13
CA SER A 62 8.41 2.95 -0.52
C SER A 62 9.87 3.26 -0.13
N ILE A 63 10.68 2.22 0.16
CA ILE A 63 12.12 2.34 0.41
C ILE A 63 12.90 2.52 -0.90
N LEU A 64 12.51 1.87 -2.02
CA LEU A 64 13.25 1.90 -3.30
C LEU A 64 13.59 3.32 -3.76
N VAL A 65 12.68 4.27 -3.54
CA VAL A 65 12.83 5.68 -3.92
C VAL A 65 14.01 6.36 -3.19
N GLN A 66 14.36 5.89 -1.99
CA GLN A 66 15.32 6.57 -1.10
C GLN A 66 16.54 5.71 -0.71
N ALA A 67 16.43 4.38 -0.71
CA ALA A 67 17.49 3.44 -0.33
C ALA A 67 17.40 2.12 -1.12
N ASN A 68 17.78 2.20 -2.40
CA ASN A 68 17.62 1.13 -3.39
C ASN A 68 18.15 -0.25 -2.93
N ASP A 69 19.34 -0.29 -2.31
CA ASP A 69 19.96 -1.57 -1.91
C ASP A 69 19.22 -2.25 -0.74
N LEU A 70 18.77 -1.47 0.24
CA LEU A 70 17.98 -1.98 1.37
C LEU A 70 16.62 -2.48 0.89
N ALA A 71 15.99 -1.75 -0.03
CA ALA A 71 14.71 -2.14 -0.60
C ALA A 71 14.80 -3.44 -1.41
N LYS A 72 15.84 -3.59 -2.25
CA LYS A 72 16.12 -4.84 -2.97
C LYS A 72 16.29 -6.01 -2.01
N GLN A 73 17.09 -5.82 -0.95
CA GLN A 73 17.28 -6.86 0.06
C GLN A 73 15.95 -7.30 0.71
N ARG A 74 15.02 -6.35 0.95
CA ARG A 74 13.70 -6.67 1.52
C ARG A 74 12.79 -7.39 0.52
N LEU A 75 12.82 -6.99 -0.75
CA LEU A 75 12.09 -7.68 -1.81
C LEU A 75 12.61 -9.11 -2.00
N ASP A 76 13.93 -9.32 -2.01
CA ASP A 76 14.54 -10.64 -2.10
C ASP A 76 14.11 -11.55 -0.93
N GLN A 77 13.99 -10.99 0.29
CA GLN A 77 13.48 -11.73 1.46
C GLN A 77 12.00 -12.12 1.33
N ILE A 78 11.17 -11.25 0.74
CA ILE A 78 9.76 -11.57 0.46
C ILE A 78 9.68 -12.71 -0.56
N ASP A 79 10.46 -12.62 -1.63
CA ASP A 79 10.49 -13.65 -2.68
C ASP A 79 11.04 -14.98 -2.14
N GLU A 80 12.04 -14.96 -1.26
CA GLU A 80 12.56 -16.15 -0.57
C GLU A 80 11.48 -16.82 0.30
N ILE A 81 10.67 -16.05 1.04
CA ILE A 81 9.56 -16.58 1.83
C ILE A 81 8.51 -17.19 0.91
N ALA A 82 8.11 -16.50 -0.16
CA ALA A 82 7.12 -16.98 -1.11
C ALA A 82 7.54 -18.29 -1.78
N ASN A 83 8.78 -18.34 -2.29
CA ASN A 83 9.32 -19.53 -2.97
C ASN A 83 9.41 -20.74 -2.02
N ARG A 84 9.94 -20.54 -0.80
CA ARG A 84 9.97 -21.62 0.20
C ARG A 84 8.58 -22.12 0.57
N THR A 85 7.61 -21.21 0.70
CA THR A 85 6.24 -21.57 1.05
C THR A 85 5.61 -22.43 -0.05
N ILE A 86 5.83 -22.07 -1.32
CA ILE A 86 5.38 -22.87 -2.47
C ILE A 86 6.02 -24.25 -2.43
N ASP A 87 7.34 -24.34 -2.28
CA ASP A 87 8.06 -25.62 -2.24
C ASP A 87 7.59 -26.50 -1.07
N ASP A 88 7.39 -25.92 0.10
CA ASP A 88 6.94 -26.62 1.31
C ASP A 88 5.50 -27.15 1.18
N MET A 89 4.66 -26.49 0.39
CA MET A 89 3.26 -26.88 0.13
C MET A 89 3.13 -28.05 -0.86
N VAL A 90 4.08 -28.20 -1.80
CA VAL A 90 3.99 -29.23 -2.84
C VAL A 90 3.95 -30.64 -2.22
N GLY A 91 2.93 -31.41 -2.59
CA GLY A 91 2.76 -32.79 -2.12
C GLY A 91 2.28 -32.92 -0.67
N LYS A 92 1.88 -31.82 -0.02
CA LYS A 92 1.29 -31.85 1.33
C LYS A 92 -0.22 -32.04 1.28
N SER A 93 -0.77 -32.51 2.40
CA SER A 93 -2.22 -32.48 2.61
C SER A 93 -2.71 -31.05 2.81
N GLU A 94 -3.99 -30.81 2.53
CA GLU A 94 -4.62 -29.50 2.67
C GLU A 94 -4.41 -28.88 4.06
N ALA A 95 -4.63 -29.64 5.14
CA ALA A 95 -4.44 -29.15 6.51
C ALA A 95 -2.97 -28.79 6.82
N ALA A 96 -2.00 -29.47 6.20
CA ALA A 96 -0.60 -29.13 6.34
C ALA A 96 -0.24 -27.90 5.49
N ALA A 97 -0.79 -27.79 4.27
CA ALA A 97 -0.61 -26.62 3.41
C ALA A 97 -1.21 -25.34 4.04
N THR A 98 -2.38 -25.43 4.67
CA THR A 98 -2.96 -24.30 5.42
C THR A 98 -2.05 -23.81 6.54
N ARG A 99 -1.49 -24.72 7.35
CA ARG A 99 -0.54 -24.33 8.41
C ARG A 99 0.74 -23.70 7.87
N ILE A 100 1.24 -24.19 6.73
CA ILE A 100 2.41 -23.62 6.06
C ILE A 100 2.11 -22.19 5.60
N LEU A 101 0.92 -21.95 5.03
CA LEU A 101 0.47 -20.61 4.65
C LEU A 101 0.31 -19.68 5.86
N GLU A 102 -0.29 -20.15 6.96
CA GLU A 102 -0.42 -19.37 8.20
C GLU A 102 0.95 -18.98 8.78
N ASP A 103 1.90 -19.93 8.83
CA ASP A 103 3.26 -19.67 9.28
C ASP A 103 4.01 -18.71 8.35
N ALA A 104 3.80 -18.83 7.03
CA ALA A 104 4.38 -17.95 6.04
C ALA A 104 3.81 -16.53 6.15
N THR A 105 2.50 -16.38 6.31
CA THR A 105 1.83 -15.11 6.58
C THR A 105 2.43 -14.42 7.80
N LYS A 106 2.64 -15.16 8.90
CA LYS A 106 3.30 -14.60 10.09
C LYS A 106 4.72 -14.10 9.78
N LYS A 107 5.51 -14.86 9.03
CA LYS A 107 6.88 -14.44 8.64
C LYS A 107 6.87 -13.19 7.76
N VAL A 108 5.90 -13.07 6.85
CA VAL A 108 5.73 -11.88 6.01
C VAL A 108 5.33 -10.68 6.85
N ASN A 109 4.39 -10.83 7.79
CA ASN A 109 3.98 -9.75 8.69
C ASN A 109 5.15 -9.29 9.59
N ASP A 110 5.93 -10.22 10.14
CA ASP A 110 7.15 -9.90 10.91
C ASP A 110 8.21 -9.19 10.05
N LEU A 111 8.25 -9.48 8.75
CA LEU A 111 9.14 -8.80 7.79
C LEU A 111 8.60 -7.42 7.44
N GLU A 112 7.28 -7.28 7.24
CA GLU A 112 6.61 -6.01 7.01
C GLU A 112 6.89 -5.01 8.13
N ASP A 113 6.73 -5.41 9.40
CA ASP A 113 7.03 -4.53 10.54
C ASP A 113 8.49 -4.03 10.49
N LYS A 114 9.44 -4.88 10.08
CA LYS A 114 10.85 -4.48 9.88
C LYS A 114 11.01 -3.52 8.71
N ILE A 115 10.30 -3.75 7.61
CA ILE A 115 10.30 -2.86 6.45
C ILE A 115 9.72 -1.50 6.84
N VAL A 116 8.60 -1.45 7.54
CA VAL A 116 8.00 -0.20 8.05
C VAL A 116 8.98 0.56 8.95
N ALA A 117 9.70 -0.15 9.83
CA ALA A 117 10.73 0.46 10.66
C ALA A 117 11.92 0.97 9.82
N ASP A 118 12.33 0.24 8.78
CA ASP A 118 13.36 0.66 7.82
C ASP A 118 12.93 1.92 7.04
N VAL A 119 11.68 1.96 6.57
CA VAL A 119 11.06 3.12 5.93
C VAL A 119 11.15 4.33 6.84
N GLY A 120 10.74 4.19 8.11
CA GLY A 120 10.82 5.28 9.08
C GLY A 120 12.25 5.80 9.26
N ARG A 121 13.24 4.91 9.34
CA ARG A 121 14.65 5.31 9.45
C ARG A 121 15.17 6.01 8.21
N VAL A 122 14.80 5.53 7.02
CA VAL A 122 15.22 6.11 5.74
C VAL A 122 14.57 7.47 5.53
N MET A 123 13.27 7.58 5.77
CA MET A 123 12.52 8.84 5.69
C MET A 123 13.05 9.89 6.66
N TRP A 124 13.32 9.49 7.90
CA TRP A 124 13.96 10.38 8.87
C TRP A 124 15.31 10.91 8.37
N LYS A 125 16.09 10.05 7.70
CA LYS A 125 17.41 10.41 7.16
C LYS A 125 17.37 11.20 5.84
N ALA A 126 16.34 11.05 5.03
CA ALA A 126 16.27 11.63 3.69
C ALA A 126 15.40 12.89 3.63
N GLU A 127 14.28 12.92 4.36
CA GLU A 127 13.30 14.01 4.29
C GLU A 127 13.24 14.84 5.57
N CYS A 128 13.38 14.22 6.74
CA CYS A 128 13.35 14.94 8.02
C CYS A 128 14.76 15.28 8.57
N ALA A 129 15.84 14.91 7.85
CA ALA A 129 17.20 15.04 8.34
C ALA A 129 17.65 16.50 8.41
N GLY A 130 17.53 17.07 9.60
CA GLY A 130 18.09 18.37 9.95
C GLY A 130 17.08 19.37 10.50
N LYS A 131 15.77 19.12 10.35
CA LYS A 131 14.73 19.98 10.93
C LYS A 131 13.50 19.16 11.30
N ARG A 132 13.16 19.17 12.60
CA ARG A 132 11.78 18.94 13.01
C ARG A 132 10.97 20.09 12.45
N PHE A 133 9.96 19.80 11.64
CA PHE A 133 9.09 20.86 11.18
C PHE A 133 8.23 21.31 12.35
N VAL A 134 8.41 22.57 12.74
CA VAL A 134 7.41 23.27 13.54
C VAL A 134 6.31 23.77 12.61
N THR A 135 5.16 24.17 13.15
CA THR A 135 4.05 24.75 12.36
C THR A 135 4.48 25.95 11.50
N THR A 136 5.57 26.64 11.82
CA THR A 136 6.14 27.71 10.99
C THR A 136 6.86 27.22 9.73
N ASP A 137 7.30 25.96 9.68
CA ASP A 137 7.94 25.34 8.50
C ASP A 137 6.94 24.63 7.57
N LEU A 138 5.65 24.76 7.88
CA LEU A 138 4.55 24.11 7.18
C LEU A 138 4.55 24.34 5.68
N GLY A 139 4.92 25.54 5.21
CA GLY A 139 5.01 25.82 3.77
C GLY A 139 6.02 24.94 3.05
N THR A 140 7.16 24.69 3.68
CA THR A 140 8.18 23.75 3.17
C THR A 140 7.70 22.31 3.26
N ALA A 141 7.10 21.95 4.41
CA ALA A 141 6.60 20.59 4.63
C ALA A 141 5.42 20.21 3.71
N ILE A 142 4.59 21.18 3.29
CA ILE A 142 3.41 20.96 2.43
C ILE A 142 3.73 21.14 0.94
N GLY A 143 4.87 21.74 0.57
CA GLY A 143 5.21 22.10 -0.81
C GLY A 143 4.83 21.04 -1.86
N GLY A 144 3.89 21.37 -2.75
CA GLY A 144 3.35 20.47 -3.78
C GLY A 144 2.02 19.77 -3.43
N LEU A 145 1.58 19.80 -2.17
CA LEU A 145 0.27 19.30 -1.73
C LEU A 145 -0.77 20.43 -1.55
N GLY A 146 -0.32 21.68 -1.56
CA GLY A 146 -1.17 22.85 -1.38
C GLY A 146 -0.35 24.12 -1.20
N LYS A 147 -1.07 25.22 -0.93
CA LYS A 147 -0.53 26.56 -0.68
C LYS A 147 -0.81 26.99 0.74
N VAL A 148 0.19 27.50 1.44
CA VAL A 148 -0.03 28.12 2.75
C VAL A 148 -0.62 29.51 2.55
N LEU A 149 -1.74 29.78 3.23
CA LEU A 149 -2.42 31.07 3.25
C LEU A 149 -2.26 31.67 4.65
N GLY A 150 -1.48 32.74 4.77
CA GLY A 150 -1.22 33.38 6.06
C GLY A 150 -0.43 32.49 7.03
N THR A 151 -0.68 32.65 8.33
CA THR A 151 0.14 32.03 9.40
C THR A 151 -0.31 30.62 9.76
N ASN A 152 -1.62 30.29 9.63
CA ASN A 152 -2.22 29.04 10.14
C ASN A 152 -3.27 28.44 9.19
N GLU A 153 -3.24 28.70 7.89
CA GLU A 153 -4.17 28.08 6.94
C GLU A 153 -3.42 27.45 5.77
N ILE A 154 -3.97 26.35 5.28
CA ILE A 154 -3.49 25.66 4.11
C ILE A 154 -4.65 25.54 3.14
N GLN A 155 -4.46 26.00 1.92
CA GLN A 155 -5.30 25.64 0.80
C GLN A 155 -4.75 24.36 0.17
N LEU A 156 -5.44 23.25 0.37
CA LEU A 156 -5.12 21.98 -0.27
C LEU A 156 -5.41 22.09 -1.76
N GLU A 157 -4.56 21.47 -2.56
CA GLU A 157 -4.74 21.33 -4.00
C GLU A 157 -4.91 19.84 -4.33
N PRO A 158 -6.05 19.24 -3.99
CA PRO A 158 -6.25 17.82 -4.23
C PRO A 158 -6.40 17.55 -5.73
N PRO A 159 -6.03 16.34 -6.19
CA PRO A 159 -6.25 15.93 -7.57
C PRO A 159 -7.75 15.87 -7.91
N VAL A 160 -8.59 15.58 -6.91
CA VAL A 160 -10.04 15.48 -7.03
C VAL A 160 -10.68 16.30 -5.93
N ARG A 161 -11.66 17.11 -6.28
CA ARG A 161 -12.48 17.82 -5.30
C ARG A 161 -13.73 17.00 -5.00
N VAL A 162 -13.96 16.69 -3.73
CA VAL A 162 -15.28 16.38 -3.16
C VAL A 162 -16.31 17.39 -3.72
N LEU A 163 -17.35 16.85 -4.35
CA LEU A 163 -18.43 17.62 -4.98
C LEU A 163 -19.46 18.13 -3.95
N LYS A 164 -19.52 17.49 -2.77
CA LYS A 164 -20.39 17.86 -1.66
C LYS A 164 -19.58 18.18 -0.43
N THR A 165 -19.82 19.34 0.18
CA THR A 165 -19.22 19.69 1.46
C THR A 165 -19.59 18.62 2.50
N PRO A 166 -18.61 17.99 3.18
CA PRO A 166 -18.91 16.95 4.16
C PRO A 166 -19.77 17.48 5.30
N ALA A 167 -20.72 16.68 5.81
CA ALA A 167 -21.65 17.11 6.87
C ALA A 167 -20.96 17.50 8.19
N TRP A 168 -19.76 16.99 8.44
CA TRP A 168 -18.93 17.35 9.59
C TRP A 168 -18.18 18.68 9.43
N TYR A 169 -18.12 19.22 8.21
CA TYR A 169 -17.47 20.50 7.93
C TYR A 169 -18.42 21.64 8.33
N THR A 170 -18.32 22.06 9.59
CA THR A 170 -19.15 23.14 10.17
C THR A 170 -18.59 24.54 9.89
N GLY A 171 -17.57 24.63 9.03
CA GLY A 171 -16.84 25.85 8.70
C GLY A 171 -17.55 26.75 7.69
N CYS A 172 -18.58 27.47 8.18
CA CYS A 172 -18.99 28.81 7.71
C CYS A 172 -20.17 28.94 6.71
N LEU A 173 -20.98 29.97 6.97
CA LEU A 173 -22.20 30.41 6.27
C LEU A 173 -21.99 31.13 4.91
N TRP A 174 -20.75 31.43 4.49
CA TRP A 174 -20.49 32.38 3.37
C TRP A 174 -19.28 32.05 2.46
N ARG A 175 -18.33 31.19 2.89
CA ARG A 175 -17.21 30.71 2.06
C ARG A 175 -16.94 29.24 2.39
N CYS A 176 -17.49 28.34 1.58
CA CYS A 176 -17.42 26.89 1.79
C CYS A 176 -16.37 26.26 0.86
N ASP A 177 -15.09 26.64 1.00
CA ASP A 177 -14.03 25.85 0.40
C ASP A 177 -13.51 24.87 1.45
N PRO A 178 -13.92 23.58 1.43
CA PRO A 178 -13.48 22.60 2.42
C PRO A 178 -11.98 22.29 2.31
N TYR A 179 -11.32 22.72 1.24
CA TYR A 179 -9.87 22.60 1.05
C TYR A 179 -9.08 23.70 1.75
N LEU A 180 -9.74 24.70 2.35
CA LEU A 180 -9.09 25.64 3.26
C LEU A 180 -9.09 25.04 4.68
N VAL A 181 -7.97 24.46 5.07
CA VAL A 181 -7.84 23.76 6.35
C VAL A 181 -7.01 24.60 7.32
N THR A 182 -7.55 24.84 8.51
CA THR A 182 -6.80 25.47 9.61
C THR A 182 -5.74 24.52 10.15
N VAL A 183 -4.55 25.06 10.32
CA VAL A 183 -3.40 24.39 10.93
C VAL A 183 -3.54 24.52 12.43
N ASN A 184 -3.71 23.39 13.09
CA ASN A 184 -3.72 23.34 14.54
C ASN A 184 -2.28 23.16 15.06
N ASP A 185 -2.00 23.71 16.24
CA ASP A 185 -0.72 23.49 16.94
C ASP A 185 -0.46 21.98 17.17
N GLU A 186 -1.55 21.22 17.30
CA GLU A 186 -1.59 19.77 17.14
C GLU A 186 -1.85 19.42 15.67
N PHE A 187 -0.80 19.39 14.85
CA PHE A 187 -0.84 19.03 13.43
C PHE A 187 -1.49 17.65 13.20
N GLY A 188 -1.57 16.78 14.22
CA GLY A 188 -2.36 15.56 14.18
C GLY A 188 -3.85 15.78 13.87
N GLU A 189 -4.47 16.87 14.35
CA GLU A 189 -5.86 17.23 14.04
C GLU A 189 -6.01 17.79 12.62
N THR A 190 -5.03 18.57 12.17
CA THR A 190 -4.94 18.99 10.77
C THR A 190 -4.83 17.75 9.87
N TYR A 191 -3.97 16.79 10.23
CA TYR A 191 -3.81 15.54 9.49
C TYR A 191 -5.12 14.77 9.38
N LYS A 192 -5.83 14.56 10.51
CA LYS A 192 -7.14 13.89 10.53
C LYS A 192 -8.16 14.59 9.64
N THR A 193 -8.16 15.92 9.63
CA THR A 193 -9.09 16.73 8.83
C THR A 193 -8.82 16.56 7.34
N VAL A 194 -7.57 16.71 6.91
CA VAL A 194 -7.16 16.48 5.51
C VAL A 194 -7.46 15.03 5.10
N LYS A 195 -7.07 14.05 5.93
CA LYS A 195 -7.33 12.63 5.69
C LYS A 195 -8.81 12.36 5.44
N ARG A 196 -9.68 12.80 6.36
CA ARG A 196 -11.13 12.60 6.24
C ARG A 196 -11.71 13.30 5.01
N LEU A 197 -11.20 14.47 4.65
CA LEU A 197 -11.65 15.20 3.47
C LEU A 197 -11.27 14.46 2.17
N MET A 198 -10.04 14.01 2.05
CA MET A 198 -9.55 13.30 0.87
C MET A 198 -10.17 11.91 0.74
N GLU A 199 -10.27 11.15 1.83
CA GLU A 199 -10.99 9.86 1.85
C GLU A 199 -12.47 10.06 1.49
N GLY A 200 -13.07 11.16 1.93
CA GLY A 200 -14.42 11.55 1.49
C GLY A 200 -14.52 11.85 0.01
N ALA A 201 -13.45 12.34 -0.65
CA ALA A 201 -13.45 12.64 -2.09
C ALA A 201 -13.53 11.39 -2.96
N ILE A 202 -13.12 10.25 -2.41
CA ILE A 202 -13.08 8.94 -3.08
C ILE A 202 -13.99 7.92 -2.38
N ALA A 203 -14.93 8.38 -1.55
CA ALA A 203 -15.92 7.52 -0.94
C ALA A 203 -16.91 6.97 -1.98
N ASP A 204 -17.46 5.79 -1.72
CA ASP A 204 -18.35 5.07 -2.65
C ASP A 204 -19.58 5.90 -3.10
N ASP A 205 -20.03 6.86 -2.28
CA ASP A 205 -21.15 7.75 -2.58
C ASP A 205 -20.75 9.00 -3.39
N GLN A 206 -19.44 9.25 -3.54
CA GLN A 206 -18.87 10.34 -4.35
C GLN A 206 -18.25 9.84 -5.66
N VAL A 207 -17.80 8.58 -5.70
CA VAL A 207 -17.27 7.92 -6.91
C VAL A 207 -18.44 7.40 -7.74
N THR A 208 -18.60 7.95 -8.93
CA THR A 208 -19.55 7.47 -9.94
C THR A 208 -18.84 6.61 -11.00
N ASP A 209 -19.60 5.89 -11.82
CA ASP A 209 -19.05 5.11 -12.95
C ASP A 209 -18.26 5.98 -13.95
N ASP A 210 -18.55 7.28 -14.02
CA ASP A 210 -17.87 8.27 -14.86
C ASP A 210 -16.59 8.83 -14.21
N THR A 211 -16.31 8.49 -12.95
CA THR A 211 -15.13 8.98 -12.24
C THR A 211 -13.89 8.27 -12.79
N PRO A 212 -12.94 9.00 -13.39
CA PRO A 212 -11.71 8.39 -13.90
C PRO A 212 -10.97 7.65 -12.79
N ALA A 213 -10.56 6.40 -13.01
CA ALA A 213 -9.92 5.62 -11.94
C ALA A 213 -8.53 6.16 -11.55
N ASP A 214 -7.86 6.91 -12.43
CA ASP A 214 -6.62 7.63 -12.11
C ASP A 214 -6.80 8.71 -11.04
N ASN A 215 -8.00 9.27 -10.92
CA ASN A 215 -8.34 10.22 -9.86
C ASN A 215 -8.32 9.58 -8.46
N ILE A 216 -8.74 8.32 -8.36
CA ILE A 216 -8.70 7.54 -7.11
C ILE A 216 -7.25 7.22 -6.75
N VAL A 217 -6.47 6.74 -7.73
CA VAL A 217 -5.03 6.46 -7.56
C VAL A 217 -4.29 7.71 -7.08
N ARG A 218 -4.46 8.85 -7.76
CA ARG A 218 -3.81 10.12 -7.39
C ARG A 218 -4.19 10.60 -5.99
N THR A 219 -5.43 10.36 -5.56
CA THR A 219 -5.87 10.75 -4.20
C THR A 219 -5.17 9.90 -3.14
N TYR A 220 -4.99 8.61 -3.38
CA TYR A 220 -4.19 7.75 -2.50
C TYR A 220 -2.71 8.13 -2.50
N GLU A 221 -2.12 8.44 -3.66
CA GLU A 221 -0.74 8.94 -3.74
C GLU A 221 -0.55 10.27 -2.99
N TYR A 222 -1.54 11.17 -3.09
CA TYR A 222 -1.59 12.42 -2.33
C TYR A 222 -1.60 12.14 -0.83
N LEU A 223 -2.49 11.26 -0.36
CA LEU A 223 -2.61 10.88 1.05
C LEU A 223 -1.34 10.19 1.58
N SER A 224 -0.72 9.33 0.77
CA SER A 224 0.59 8.75 1.08
C SER A 224 1.65 9.83 1.28
N THR A 225 1.75 10.76 0.33
CA THR A 225 2.75 11.84 0.38
C THR A 225 2.50 12.76 1.58
N PHE A 226 1.24 13.05 1.89
CA PHE A 226 0.87 13.86 3.04
C PHE A 226 1.19 13.17 4.37
N ALA A 227 0.88 11.88 4.51
CA ALA A 227 1.24 11.07 5.68
C ALA A 227 2.77 11.01 5.86
N LYS A 228 3.49 10.82 4.77
CA LYS A 228 4.95 10.85 4.73
C LYS A 228 5.53 12.16 5.28
N ARG A 229 4.96 13.31 4.91
CA ARG A 229 5.38 14.62 5.43
C ARG A 229 4.94 14.85 6.88
N ALA A 230 3.77 14.32 7.26
CA ALA A 230 3.26 14.41 8.62
C ALA A 230 4.19 13.72 9.64
N SER A 231 4.89 12.65 9.24
CA SER A 231 5.83 11.95 10.12
C SER A 231 7.02 12.82 10.56
N CYS A 232 7.33 13.91 9.86
CA CYS A 232 8.42 14.83 10.24
C CYS A 232 8.03 15.86 11.33
N PHE A 233 6.76 15.96 11.74
CA PHE A 233 6.30 16.96 12.71
C PHE A 233 6.42 16.53 14.18
N TYR A 234 6.31 15.23 14.50
CA TYR A 234 6.24 14.75 15.89
C TYR A 234 7.06 13.48 16.16
N GLU A 235 7.93 13.57 17.17
CA GLU A 235 8.68 12.44 17.70
C GLU A 235 7.76 11.43 18.42
N GLY A 236 7.95 10.14 18.13
CA GLY A 236 7.18 9.03 18.72
C GLY A 236 5.85 8.72 18.02
N THR A 237 5.49 9.45 16.96
CA THR A 237 4.29 9.17 16.15
C THR A 237 4.59 8.89 14.69
N GLU A 238 5.87 8.89 14.31
CA GLU A 238 6.34 8.69 12.94
C GLU A 238 5.86 7.36 12.38
N GLU A 239 5.90 6.31 13.20
CA GLU A 239 5.47 4.98 12.81
C GLU A 239 4.01 4.95 12.33
N ARG A 240 3.12 5.65 13.02
CA ARG A 240 1.71 5.74 12.63
C ARG A 240 1.56 6.35 11.23
N TYR A 241 2.24 7.47 11.00
CA TYR A 241 2.15 8.18 9.72
C TYR A 241 2.87 7.43 8.59
N ASN A 242 3.95 6.71 8.89
CA ASN A 242 4.63 5.84 7.93
C ASN A 242 3.75 4.65 7.55
N ARG A 243 3.06 4.03 8.52
CA ARG A 243 2.05 2.99 8.24
C ARG A 243 0.93 3.52 7.35
N ASP A 244 0.36 4.69 7.68
CA ASP A 244 -0.67 5.32 6.84
C ASP A 244 -0.12 5.61 5.42
N SER A 245 1.14 6.07 5.28
CA SER A 245 1.76 6.29 3.97
C SER A 245 1.86 5.01 3.14
N ILE A 246 2.28 3.90 3.76
CA ILE A 246 2.41 2.60 3.10
C ILE A 246 1.03 2.04 2.71
N ASP A 247 0.05 2.11 3.60
CA ASP A 247 -1.33 1.66 3.33
C ASP A 247 -1.94 2.41 2.13
N TYR A 248 -1.72 3.73 2.03
CA TYR A 248 -2.19 4.47 0.87
C TYR A 248 -1.42 4.15 -0.42
N GLN A 249 -0.12 3.87 -0.37
CA GLN A 249 0.62 3.38 -1.55
C GLN A 249 0.09 2.02 -2.01
N TYR A 250 -0.19 1.14 -1.07
CA TYR A 250 -0.81 -0.16 -1.34
C TYR A 250 -2.16 0.01 -2.04
N LYS A 251 -3.04 0.87 -1.51
CA LYS A 251 -4.35 1.16 -2.11
C LYS A 251 -4.23 1.79 -3.51
N ALA A 252 -3.27 2.70 -3.71
CA ALA A 252 -2.98 3.27 -5.03
C ALA A 252 -2.55 2.18 -6.03
N HIS A 253 -1.68 1.26 -5.62
CA HIS A 253 -1.21 0.15 -6.45
C HIS A 253 -2.34 -0.81 -6.81
N GLN A 254 -3.20 -1.18 -5.86
CA GLN A 254 -4.37 -2.02 -6.11
C GLN A 254 -5.30 -1.40 -7.17
N TRP A 255 -5.60 -0.11 -7.04
CA TRP A 255 -6.43 0.59 -8.01
C TRP A 255 -5.77 0.68 -9.39
N ASN A 256 -4.48 0.95 -9.46
CA ASN A 256 -3.75 1.01 -10.72
C ASN A 256 -3.80 -0.33 -11.48
N ASN A 257 -3.71 -1.46 -10.77
CA ASN A 257 -3.87 -2.78 -11.36
C ASN A 257 -5.28 -3.03 -11.92
N VAL A 258 -6.32 -2.47 -11.31
CA VAL A 258 -7.70 -2.53 -11.85
C VAL A 258 -7.85 -1.66 -13.10
N VAL A 259 -7.23 -0.48 -13.14
CA VAL A 259 -7.26 0.41 -14.31
C VAL A 259 -6.58 -0.23 -15.52
N ASN A 260 -5.39 -0.82 -15.31
CA ASN A 260 -4.59 -1.44 -16.36
C ASN A 260 -5.22 -2.70 -16.95
N VAL A 261 -6.18 -3.33 -16.26
CA VAL A 261 -6.90 -4.52 -16.77
C VAL A 261 -8.13 -4.14 -17.63
N ARG A 262 -8.62 -2.89 -17.53
CA ARG A 262 -9.81 -2.42 -18.27
C ARG A 262 -9.49 -1.66 -19.57
N LEU A 263 -8.21 -1.38 -19.85
CA LEU A 263 -7.72 -0.76 -21.09
C LEU A 263 -7.23 -1.82 -22.08
#